data_AF-A0A3M2GG24-F1
#
_entry.id   AF-A0A3M2GG24-F1
#
_cell.length_a   1.000
_cell.length_b   1.000
_cell.length_c   1.000
_cell.angle_alpha   90.00
_cell.angle_beta   90.00
_cell.angle_gamma   90.00
#
_symmetry.space_group_name_H-M   'P 1'
#
loop_
_entity.id
_entity.type
_entity.pdbx_description
1 polymer ?
#
loop_
_entity_poly.entity_id
_entity_poly.type
_entity_poly.pdbx_seq_one_letter_code
_entity_poly.pdbx_strand_id
1 'polypeptide(L)'
;MFPLYLQSLRGFSALDSGLTQIPQAIGVMLSSQLVGRRLYPRLGPRRLMMAGLAVGALVGWGFAHVGYDTSLWSIRGLMFTRGIAMSLLFVSLQAATYARVSVADTGRASAIFSTQRQVASALGVAIAATVLTTGLDGLGGVADPARRAALALDAYQNAFAATAVMFVVALVAAWWVRDSDAAATFRGPRGGAGPATASAGPGNPGTGTVVSEA
;
A
#
# COMPACT_ATOMS: atom_id res chain seq x y z
N MET A 1 -6.89 -15.40 2.93
CA MET A 1 -8.24 -15.62 3.50
C MET A 1 -9.32 -15.69 2.44
N PHE A 2 -9.43 -14.70 1.54
CA PHE A 2 -10.52 -14.67 0.57
C PHE A 2 -10.61 -15.88 -0.40
N PRO A 3 -9.51 -16.41 -0.97
CA PRO A 3 -9.59 -17.65 -1.77
C PRO A 3 -10.02 -18.86 -0.94
N LEU A 4 -9.59 -18.94 0.32
CA LEU A 4 -10.00 -20.00 1.25
C LEU A 4 -11.49 -19.88 1.59
N TYR A 5 -12.02 -18.66 1.74
CA TYR A 5 -13.46 -18.44 1.92
C TYR A 5 -14.28 -18.95 0.71
N LEU A 6 -13.85 -18.61 -0.51
CA LEU A 6 -14.55 -19.03 -1.72
C LEU A 6 -14.51 -20.55 -1.94
N GLN A 7 -13.35 -21.17 -1.67
CA GLN A 7 -13.18 -22.62 -1.83
C GLN A 7 -13.86 -23.39 -0.70
N SER A 8 -13.64 -23.01 0.56
CA SER A 8 -14.08 -23.78 1.73
C SER A 8 -15.55 -23.57 2.10
N LEU A 9 -16.14 -22.37 1.95
CA LEU A 9 -17.56 -22.16 2.28
C LEU A 9 -18.48 -22.11 1.08
N ARG A 10 -17.99 -21.62 -0.06
CA ARG A 10 -18.85 -21.44 -1.24
C ARG A 10 -18.64 -22.52 -2.30
N GLY A 11 -17.71 -23.46 -2.10
CA GLY A 11 -17.47 -24.59 -3.00
C GLY A 11 -16.95 -24.20 -4.39
N PHE A 12 -16.40 -22.99 -4.55
CA PHE A 12 -15.87 -22.53 -5.83
C PHE A 12 -14.58 -23.26 -6.17
N SER A 13 -14.33 -23.45 -7.48
CA SER A 13 -13.07 -23.97 -7.95
C SER A 13 -11.92 -23.01 -7.63
N ALA A 14 -10.68 -23.53 -7.59
CA ALA A 14 -9.48 -22.71 -7.45
C ALA A 14 -9.37 -21.66 -8.58
N LEU A 15 -9.80 -22.01 -9.80
CA LEU A 15 -9.80 -21.11 -10.95
C LEU A 15 -10.76 -19.94 -10.75
N ASP A 16 -12.01 -20.20 -10.34
CA ASP A 16 -13.00 -19.15 -10.12
C ASP A 16 -12.62 -18.21 -8.97
N SER A 17 -11.99 -18.78 -7.94
CA SER A 17 -11.42 -18.01 -6.84
C SER A 17 -10.34 -17.05 -7.32
N GLY A 18 -9.46 -17.51 -8.23
CA GLY A 18 -8.46 -16.69 -8.89
C GLY A 18 -9.05 -15.59 -9.77
N LEU A 19 -10.05 -15.92 -10.60
CA LEU A 19 -10.74 -14.95 -11.45
C LEU A 19 -11.41 -13.83 -10.64
N THR A 20 -11.88 -14.14 -9.43
CA THR A 20 -12.49 -13.15 -8.53
C THR A 20 -11.47 -12.15 -7.95
N GLN A 21 -10.16 -12.43 -8.05
CA GLN A 21 -9.10 -11.47 -7.68
C GLN A 21 -8.77 -10.47 -8.81
N ILE A 22 -9.18 -10.72 -10.06
CA ILE A 22 -8.87 -9.84 -11.20
C ILE A 22 -9.34 -8.38 -10.98
N PRO A 23 -10.56 -8.11 -10.47
CA PRO A 23 -10.99 -6.74 -10.20
C PRO A 23 -10.05 -5.99 -9.26
N GLN A 24 -9.41 -6.67 -8.32
CA GLN A 24 -8.41 -6.06 -7.45
C GLN A 24 -7.19 -5.59 -8.25
N ALA A 25 -6.66 -6.43 -9.15
CA ALA A 25 -5.53 -6.06 -9.99
C ALA A 25 -5.87 -4.87 -10.90
N ILE A 26 -7.07 -4.84 -11.48
CA ILE A 26 -7.56 -3.71 -12.27
C ILE A 26 -7.62 -2.43 -11.40
N GLY A 27 -8.14 -2.54 -10.17
CA GLY A 27 -8.19 -1.44 -9.21
C GLY A 27 -6.79 -0.87 -8.91
N VAL A 28 -5.80 -1.72 -8.67
CA VAL A 28 -4.40 -1.31 -8.46
C VAL A 28 -3.85 -0.60 -9.70
N MET A 29 -4.02 -1.19 -10.89
CA MET A 29 -3.47 -0.68 -12.15
C MET A 29 -4.03 0.71 -12.50
N LEU A 30 -5.35 0.90 -12.39
CA LEU A 30 -5.97 2.18 -12.71
C LEU A 30 -5.62 3.25 -11.67
N SER A 31 -5.62 2.87 -10.39
CA SER A 31 -5.32 3.81 -9.32
C SER A 31 -3.85 4.19 -9.26
N SER A 32 -2.89 3.30 -9.54
CA SER A 32 -1.45 3.62 -9.48
C SER A 32 -1.07 4.76 -10.42
N GLN A 33 -1.57 4.70 -11.66
CA GLN A 33 -1.34 5.74 -12.66
C GLN A 33 -1.95 7.08 -12.23
N LEU A 34 -3.17 7.06 -11.69
CA LEU A 34 -3.87 8.24 -11.23
C LEU A 34 -3.20 8.85 -9.98
N VAL A 35 -2.85 8.00 -9.02
CA VAL A 35 -2.22 8.37 -7.75
C VAL A 35 -0.87 9.01 -8.01
N GLY A 36 0.02 8.32 -8.75
CA GLY A 36 1.36 8.82 -9.04
C GLY A 36 1.35 10.10 -9.88
N ARG A 37 0.52 10.18 -10.93
CA ARG A 37 0.54 11.32 -11.87
C ARG A 37 -0.18 12.55 -11.36
N ARG A 38 -1.32 12.40 -10.67
CA ARG A 38 -2.22 13.53 -10.34
C ARG A 38 -2.35 13.81 -8.85
N LEU A 39 -2.52 12.77 -8.04
CA LEU A 39 -2.82 12.97 -6.62
C LEU A 39 -1.54 13.22 -5.81
N TYR A 40 -0.48 12.49 -6.11
CA TYR A 40 0.77 12.54 -5.37
C TYR A 40 1.43 13.93 -5.39
N PRO A 41 1.57 14.62 -6.55
CA PRO A 41 2.13 15.97 -6.58
C PRO A 41 1.29 17.02 -5.83
N ARG A 42 -0.02 16.77 -5.63
CA ARG A 42 -0.97 17.72 -5.03
C ARG A 42 -1.20 17.51 -3.54
N LEU A 43 -1.24 16.24 -3.12
CA LEU A 43 -1.63 15.85 -1.76
C LEU A 43 -0.43 15.41 -0.92
N GLY A 44 0.66 14.99 -1.57
CA GLY A 44 1.84 14.46 -0.90
C GLY A 44 1.65 13.07 -0.29
N PRO A 45 2.74 12.47 0.20
CA PRO A 45 2.73 11.08 0.68
C PRO A 45 1.86 10.89 1.94
N ARG A 46 1.89 11.81 2.92
CA ARG A 46 1.13 11.65 4.18
C ARG A 46 -0.37 11.57 3.96
N ARG A 47 -0.95 12.50 3.20
CA ARG A 47 -2.40 12.53 2.94
C ARG A 47 -2.85 11.31 2.14
N LEU A 48 -2.03 10.85 1.20
CA LEU A 48 -2.31 9.64 0.44
C LEU A 48 -2.23 8.37 1.28
N MET A 49 -1.27 8.30 2.20
CA MET A 49 -1.16 7.20 3.15
C MET A 49 -2.40 7.14 4.06
N MET A 50 -2.81 8.27 4.65
CA MET A 50 -4.01 8.35 5.48
C MET A 50 -5.28 7.98 4.70
N ALA A 51 -5.42 8.46 3.45
CA ALA A 51 -6.55 8.11 2.59
C ALA A 51 -6.56 6.61 2.26
N GLY A 52 -5.41 6.02 1.92
CA GLY A 52 -5.30 4.58 1.65
C GLY A 52 -5.64 3.73 2.88
N LEU A 53 -5.21 4.14 4.08
CA LEU A 53 -5.51 3.46 5.33
C LEU A 53 -7.00 3.54 5.67
N ALA A 54 -7.62 4.71 5.51
CA ALA A 54 -9.05 4.92 5.73
C ALA A 54 -9.90 4.09 4.76
N VAL A 55 -9.59 4.11 3.45
CA VAL A 55 -10.28 3.28 2.46
C VAL A 55 -10.06 1.79 2.75
N GLY A 56 -8.85 1.39 3.17
CA GLY A 56 -8.55 0.02 3.58
C GLY A 56 -9.40 -0.44 4.77
N ALA A 57 -9.57 0.39 5.79
CA ALA A 57 -10.43 0.12 6.93
C ALA A 57 -11.91 -0.04 6.52
N LEU A 58 -12.42 0.85 5.67
CA LEU A 58 -13.80 0.78 5.16
C LEU A 58 -14.04 -0.48 4.34
N VAL A 59 -13.10 -0.86 3.49
CA VAL A 59 -13.17 -2.10 2.70
C VAL A 59 -13.12 -3.33 3.62
N GLY A 60 -12.23 -3.34 4.62
CA GLY A 60 -12.16 -4.40 5.62
C GLY A 60 -13.47 -4.56 6.40
N TRP A 61 -14.07 -3.44 6.80
CA TRP A 61 -15.38 -3.41 7.44
C TRP A 61 -16.49 -3.95 6.54
N GLY A 62 -16.47 -3.58 5.26
CA GLY A 62 -17.39 -4.13 4.26
C GLY A 62 -17.25 -5.65 4.12
N PHE A 63 -16.02 -6.18 4.15
CA PHE A 63 -15.78 -7.62 4.14
C PHE A 63 -16.31 -8.33 5.39
N ALA A 64 -16.29 -7.67 6.55
CA ALA A 64 -16.88 -8.22 7.78
C ALA A 64 -18.41 -8.42 7.69
N HIS A 65 -19.08 -7.77 6.74
CA HIS A 65 -20.53 -7.92 6.51
C HIS A 65 -20.87 -8.83 5.32
N VAL A 66 -19.86 -9.46 4.70
CA VAL A 66 -20.10 -10.42 3.61
C VAL A 66 -20.63 -11.73 4.20
N GLY A 67 -21.76 -12.19 3.66
CA GLY A 67 -22.47 -13.42 4.03
C GLY A 67 -22.66 -14.39 2.86
N TYR A 68 -23.44 -15.45 3.09
CA TYR A 68 -23.77 -16.44 2.05
C TYR A 68 -24.55 -15.85 0.87
N ASP A 69 -25.45 -14.90 1.14
CA ASP A 69 -26.32 -14.30 0.11
C ASP A 69 -25.72 -13.07 -0.57
N THR A 70 -24.50 -12.68 -0.19
CA THR A 70 -23.86 -11.50 -0.76
C THR A 70 -23.59 -11.72 -2.26
N SER A 71 -24.09 -10.78 -3.07
CA SER A 71 -23.90 -10.76 -4.52
C SER A 71 -22.43 -10.77 -4.90
N LEU A 72 -22.07 -11.55 -5.92
CA LEU A 72 -20.71 -11.55 -6.45
C LEU A 72 -20.28 -10.17 -6.96
N TRP A 73 -21.22 -9.33 -7.40
CA TRP A 73 -20.92 -7.97 -7.85
C TRP A 73 -20.46 -7.04 -6.72
N SER A 74 -21.06 -7.14 -5.53
CA SER A 74 -20.60 -6.34 -4.38
C SER A 74 -19.21 -6.79 -3.93
N ILE A 75 -18.95 -8.10 -3.93
CA ILE A 75 -17.62 -8.67 -3.63
C ILE A 75 -16.58 -8.16 -4.63
N ARG A 76 -16.89 -8.17 -5.93
CA ARG A 76 -16.00 -7.63 -6.98
C ARG A 76 -15.77 -6.13 -6.81
N GLY A 77 -16.80 -5.37 -6.43
CA GLY A 77 -16.69 -3.95 -6.09
C GLY A 77 -15.75 -3.71 -4.90
N LEU A 78 -15.90 -4.47 -3.81
CA LEU A 78 -14.99 -4.41 -2.66
C LEU A 78 -13.55 -4.78 -3.05
N MET A 79 -13.35 -5.80 -3.88
CA MET A 79 -12.03 -6.19 -4.39
C MET A 79 -11.39 -5.08 -5.23
N PHE A 80 -12.16 -4.43 -6.10
CA PHE A 80 -11.71 -3.28 -6.88
C PHE A 80 -11.26 -2.12 -5.96
N THR A 81 -12.10 -1.74 -5.00
CA THR A 81 -11.79 -0.68 -4.03
C THR A 81 -10.60 -1.04 -3.13
N ARG A 82 -10.42 -2.32 -2.79
CA ARG A 82 -9.22 -2.84 -2.11
C ARG A 82 -7.96 -2.56 -2.93
N GLY A 83 -8.02 -2.78 -4.23
CA GLY A 83 -6.92 -2.48 -5.15
C GLY A 83 -6.55 -1.00 -5.14
N ILE A 84 -7.55 -0.11 -5.12
CA ILE A 84 -7.34 1.33 -4.98
C ILE A 84 -6.61 1.66 -3.67
N ALA A 85 -7.13 1.20 -2.53
CA ALA A 85 -6.50 1.42 -1.23
C ALA A 85 -5.04 0.95 -1.19
N MET A 86 -4.76 -0.22 -1.76
CA MET A 86 -3.43 -0.81 -1.80
C MET A 86 -2.45 0.06 -2.60
N SER A 87 -2.89 0.62 -3.72
CA SER A 87 -2.07 1.51 -4.55
C SER A 87 -1.72 2.83 -3.84
N LEU A 88 -2.72 3.45 -3.20
CA LEU A 88 -2.53 4.64 -2.37
C LEU A 88 -1.46 4.42 -1.30
N LEU A 89 -1.53 3.29 -0.59
CA LEU A 89 -0.57 2.91 0.45
C LEU A 89 0.80 2.62 -0.12
N PHE A 90 0.87 1.82 -1.18
CA PHE A 90 2.16 1.37 -1.72
C PHE A 90 2.96 2.54 -2.29
N VAL A 91 2.31 3.43 -3.04
CA VAL A 91 2.97 4.62 -3.63
C VAL A 91 3.43 5.58 -2.53
N SER A 92 2.56 5.90 -1.58
CA SER A 92 2.89 6.85 -0.51
C SER A 92 4.00 6.33 0.42
N LEU A 93 3.93 5.04 0.79
CA LEU A 93 4.91 4.40 1.66
C LEU A 93 6.29 4.33 0.99
N GLN A 94 6.35 3.83 -0.25
CA GLN A 94 7.61 3.78 -1.00
C GLN A 94 8.23 5.17 -1.11
N ALA A 95 7.42 6.17 -1.45
CA ALA A 95 7.96 7.49 -1.67
C ALA A 95 8.38 8.20 -0.38
N ALA A 96 7.71 7.94 0.75
CA ALA A 96 8.15 8.40 2.07
C ALA A 96 9.47 7.73 2.49
N THR A 97 9.59 6.41 2.31
CA THR A 97 10.80 5.65 2.65
C THR A 97 12.03 6.14 1.89
N TYR A 98 11.90 6.44 0.59
CA TYR A 98 13.04 6.85 -0.24
C TYR A 98 13.25 8.37 -0.32
N ALA A 99 12.37 9.20 0.25
CA ALA A 99 12.44 10.65 0.13
C ALA A 99 13.77 11.27 0.63
N ARG A 100 14.41 10.63 1.61
CA ARG A 100 15.66 11.11 2.23
C ARG A 100 16.85 10.17 2.02
N VAL A 101 16.68 9.14 1.20
CA VAL A 101 17.71 8.13 0.95
C VAL A 101 18.56 8.56 -0.23
N SER A 102 19.89 8.58 -0.04
CA SER A 102 20.82 8.85 -1.12
C SER A 102 20.80 7.71 -2.16
N VAL A 103 21.20 7.98 -3.40
CA VAL A 103 21.28 6.94 -4.44
C VAL A 103 22.22 5.80 -4.01
N ALA A 104 23.34 6.14 -3.36
CA ALA A 104 24.31 5.16 -2.85
C ALA A 104 23.74 4.27 -1.73
N ASP A 105 22.81 4.79 -0.92
CA ASP A 105 22.20 4.06 0.20
C ASP A 105 20.90 3.33 -0.17
N THR A 106 20.41 3.50 -1.40
CA THR A 106 19.13 2.91 -1.86
C THR A 106 19.11 1.39 -1.71
N GLY A 107 20.24 0.72 -1.97
CA GLY A 107 20.36 -0.73 -1.78
C GLY A 107 20.17 -1.16 -0.33
N ARG A 108 20.79 -0.45 0.62
CA ARG A 108 20.65 -0.71 2.07
C ARG A 108 19.25 -0.41 2.56
N ALA A 109 18.67 0.72 2.15
CA ALA A 109 17.30 1.10 2.52
C ALA A 109 16.27 0.10 1.99
N SER A 110 16.41 -0.36 0.74
CA SER A 110 15.53 -1.35 0.12
C SER A 110 15.61 -2.70 0.83
N ALA A 111 16.81 -3.13 1.23
CA ALA A 111 16.99 -4.35 2.02
C ALA A 111 16.21 -4.26 3.35
N ILE A 112 16.43 -3.21 4.14
CA ILE A 112 15.72 -2.98 5.41
C ILE A 112 14.21 -2.93 5.19
N PHE A 113 13.76 -2.18 4.19
CA PHE A 113 12.34 -2.04 3.86
C PHE A 113 11.71 -3.40 3.49
N SER A 114 12.43 -4.22 2.73
CA SER A 114 11.96 -5.56 2.35
C SER A 114 11.87 -6.51 3.55
N THR A 115 12.85 -6.48 4.46
CA THR A 115 12.84 -7.27 5.70
C THR A 115 11.69 -6.85 6.61
N GLN A 116 11.52 -5.55 6.85
CA GLN A 116 10.40 -5.01 7.63
C GLN A 116 9.06 -5.43 7.03
N ARG A 117 8.93 -5.36 5.70
CA ARG A 117 7.71 -5.78 5.00
C ARG A 117 7.44 -7.27 5.14
N GLN A 118 8.46 -8.13 5.06
CA GLN A 118 8.31 -9.57 5.26
C GLN A 118 7.88 -9.90 6.69
N VAL A 119 8.50 -9.27 7.70
CA VAL A 119 8.13 -9.44 9.12
C VAL A 119 6.69 -8.99 9.36
N ALA A 120 6.32 -7.80 8.87
CA ALA A 120 4.95 -7.28 9.00
C ALA A 120 3.92 -8.18 8.29
N SER A 121 4.26 -8.70 7.11
CA SER A 121 3.40 -9.65 6.37
C SER A 121 3.21 -10.95 7.13
N ALA A 122 4.29 -11.52 7.70
CA ALA A 122 4.21 -12.75 8.49
C ALA A 122 3.34 -12.57 9.73
N LEU A 123 3.53 -11.47 10.47
CA LEU A 123 2.70 -11.12 11.63
C LEU A 123 1.23 -10.94 11.26
N GLY A 124 0.94 -10.21 10.18
CA GLY A 124 -0.44 -10.01 9.73
C GLY A 124 -1.13 -11.30 9.31
N VAL A 125 -0.41 -12.19 8.63
CA VAL A 125 -0.94 -13.52 8.27
C VAL A 125 -1.16 -14.37 9.53
N ALA A 126 -0.24 -14.35 10.49
CA ALA A 126 -0.36 -15.09 11.74
C ALA A 126 -1.59 -14.64 12.55
N ILE A 127 -1.76 -13.33 12.76
CA ILE A 127 -2.92 -12.77 13.47
C ILE A 127 -4.22 -13.17 12.77
N ALA A 128 -4.29 -12.99 11.46
CA ALA A 128 -5.47 -13.35 10.70
C ALA A 128 -5.77 -14.86 10.84
N ALA A 129 -4.76 -15.71 10.63
CA ALA A 129 -4.88 -17.16 10.75
C ALA A 129 -5.35 -17.58 12.14
N THR A 130 -4.75 -17.05 13.20
CA THR A 130 -5.15 -17.34 14.59
C THR A 130 -6.60 -16.95 14.84
N VAL A 131 -7.03 -15.75 14.45
CA VAL A 131 -8.44 -15.32 14.65
C VAL A 131 -9.40 -16.27 13.92
N LEU A 132 -9.07 -16.67 12.70
CA LEU A 132 -9.88 -17.61 11.93
C LEU A 132 -9.90 -19.00 12.57
N THR A 133 -8.74 -19.57 12.92
CA THR A 133 -8.66 -20.92 13.49
C THR A 133 -9.35 -20.99 14.84
N THR A 134 -9.17 -20.00 15.71
CA THR A 134 -9.86 -19.94 17.01
C THR A 134 -11.39 -19.90 16.85
N GLY A 135 -11.90 -19.23 15.82
CA GLY A 135 -13.33 -19.25 15.50
C GLY A 135 -13.82 -20.60 14.96
N LEU A 136 -12.97 -21.34 14.23
CA LEU A 136 -13.31 -22.63 13.63
C LEU A 136 -13.14 -23.81 14.60
N ASP A 137 -12.22 -23.73 15.57
CA ASP A 137 -11.94 -24.81 16.53
C ASP A 137 -13.16 -25.16 17.41
N GLY A 138 -14.05 -24.19 17.65
CA GLY A 138 -15.31 -24.40 18.36
C GLY A 138 -16.36 -25.21 17.60
N LEU A 139 -16.14 -25.53 16.32
CA LEU A 139 -17.12 -26.21 15.47
C LEU A 139 -17.14 -27.74 15.64
N GLY A 140 -16.07 -28.33 16.17
CA GLY A 140 -15.91 -29.79 16.25
C GLY A 140 -16.94 -30.50 17.13
N GLY A 141 -17.58 -29.79 18.06
CA GLY A 141 -18.64 -30.32 18.94
C GLY A 141 -20.08 -30.07 18.46
N VAL A 142 -20.28 -29.38 17.34
CA VAL A 142 -21.61 -28.96 16.90
C VAL A 142 -22.19 -29.99 15.93
N ALA A 143 -23.17 -30.78 16.36
CA ALA A 143 -23.76 -31.84 15.53
C ALA A 143 -24.61 -31.28 14.36
N ASP A 144 -25.34 -30.19 14.57
CA ASP A 144 -26.24 -29.59 13.57
C ASP A 144 -25.45 -28.93 12.41
N PRO A 145 -25.63 -29.38 11.15
CA PRO A 145 -25.01 -28.78 9.97
C PRO A 145 -25.35 -27.30 9.78
N ALA A 146 -26.58 -26.87 10.06
CA ALA A 146 -27.00 -25.49 9.87
C ALA A 146 -26.30 -24.56 10.87
N ARG A 147 -26.22 -25.00 12.14
CA ARG A 147 -25.49 -24.28 13.19
C ARG A 147 -23.98 -24.22 12.91
N ARG A 148 -23.37 -25.28 12.38
CA ARG A 148 -21.96 -25.28 11.95
C ARG A 148 -21.67 -24.26 10.86
N ALA A 149 -22.54 -24.17 9.84
CA ALA A 149 -22.37 -23.19 8.76
C ALA A 149 -22.47 -21.74 9.28
N ALA A 150 -23.44 -21.45 10.16
CA ALA A 150 -23.59 -20.12 10.76
C ALA A 150 -22.34 -19.70 11.57
N LEU A 151 -21.83 -20.59 12.42
CA LEU A 151 -20.65 -20.32 13.24
C LEU A 151 -19.37 -20.21 12.39
N ALA A 152 -19.26 -20.97 11.30
CA ALA A 152 -18.18 -20.82 10.34
C ALA A 152 -18.24 -19.42 9.70
N LEU A 153 -19.41 -18.95 9.26
CA LEU A 153 -19.54 -17.61 8.70
C LEU A 153 -19.09 -16.52 9.70
N ASP A 154 -19.52 -16.61 10.96
CA ASP A 154 -19.11 -15.69 12.03
C ASP A 154 -17.58 -15.66 12.18
N ALA A 155 -16.91 -16.81 12.12
CA ALA A 155 -15.44 -16.89 12.20
C ALA A 155 -14.77 -16.12 11.04
N TYR A 156 -15.30 -16.22 9.83
CA TYR A 156 -14.78 -15.46 8.68
C TYR A 156 -15.07 -13.95 8.82
N GLN A 157 -16.27 -13.57 9.26
CA GLN A 157 -16.62 -12.17 9.51
C GLN A 157 -15.72 -11.54 10.58
N ASN A 158 -15.44 -12.26 11.67
CA ASN A 158 -14.52 -11.84 12.71
C ASN A 158 -13.07 -11.71 12.21
N ALA A 159 -12.61 -12.62 11.36
CA ALA A 159 -11.28 -12.51 10.74
C ALA A 159 -11.17 -11.29 9.81
N PHE A 160 -12.23 -10.95 9.08
CA PHE A 160 -12.28 -9.73 8.27
C PHE A 160 -12.34 -8.47 9.15
N ALA A 161 -13.11 -8.49 10.23
CA ALA A 161 -13.16 -7.40 11.21
C ALA A 161 -11.78 -7.16 11.86
N ALA A 162 -11.06 -8.22 12.23
CA ALA A 162 -9.69 -8.10 12.74
C ALA A 162 -8.75 -7.40 11.73
N THR A 163 -8.90 -7.71 10.44
CA THR A 163 -8.16 -7.00 9.37
C THR A 163 -8.53 -5.52 9.33
N ALA A 164 -9.81 -5.17 9.46
CA ALA A 164 -10.25 -3.78 9.53
C ALA A 164 -9.65 -3.04 10.73
N VAL A 165 -9.62 -3.68 11.91
CA VAL A 165 -8.98 -3.15 13.12
C VAL A 165 -7.50 -2.89 12.88
N MET A 166 -6.79 -3.79 12.20
CA MET A 166 -5.37 -3.56 11.85
C MET A 166 -5.19 -2.30 10.99
N PHE A 167 -6.06 -2.07 10.01
CA PHE A 167 -6.03 -0.83 9.22
C PHE A 167 -6.31 0.41 10.07
N VAL A 168 -7.22 0.34 11.04
CA VAL A 168 -7.51 1.44 11.97
C VAL A 168 -6.32 1.70 12.90
N VAL A 169 -5.70 0.66 13.47
CA VAL A 169 -4.49 0.81 14.29
C VAL A 169 -3.35 1.43 13.47
N ALA A 170 -3.17 0.98 12.22
CA ALA A 170 -2.21 1.58 11.31
C ALA A 170 -2.55 3.05 10.99
N LEU A 171 -3.83 3.41 10.84
CA LEU A 171 -4.28 4.78 10.63
C LEU A 171 -3.96 5.69 11.83
N VAL A 172 -4.19 5.20 13.05
CA VAL A 172 -3.83 5.91 14.28
C VAL A 172 -2.32 6.06 14.38
N ALA A 173 -1.55 5.00 14.11
CA ALA A 173 -0.10 5.04 14.12
C ALA A 173 0.46 6.01 13.07
N ALA A 174 -0.14 6.04 11.88
CA ALA A 174 0.20 6.97 10.80
C ALA A 174 -0.03 8.43 11.19
N TRP A 175 -0.88 8.69 12.18
CA TRP A 175 -1.12 10.04 12.67
C TRP A 175 0.09 10.63 13.39
N TRP A 176 0.92 9.78 14.03
CA TRP A 176 2.19 10.17 14.63
C TRP A 176 3.31 10.45 13.62
N VAL A 177 3.13 10.09 12.35
CA VAL A 177 4.10 10.42 11.29
C VAL A 177 4.07 11.93 11.06
N ARG A 178 5.19 12.60 11.40
CA ARG A 178 5.35 14.05 11.33
C ARG A 178 5.41 14.54 9.88
N ASP A 179 4.74 15.67 9.60
CA ASP A 179 4.73 16.32 8.27
C ASP A 179 6.13 16.68 7.74
N SER A 180 7.11 16.84 8.64
CA SER A 180 8.50 17.13 8.27
C SER A 180 9.13 16.06 7.38
N ASP A 181 8.75 14.80 7.57
CA ASP A 181 9.29 13.68 6.79
C ASP A 181 8.61 13.58 5.42
N ALA A 182 7.35 14.01 5.33
CA ALA A 182 6.61 14.17 4.08
C ALA A 182 7.00 15.44 3.29
N ALA A 183 7.48 16.49 3.96
CA ALA A 183 7.89 17.74 3.33
C ALA A 183 9.18 17.60 2.50
N ALA A 184 10.06 16.67 2.86
CA ALA A 184 11.28 16.35 2.11
C ALA A 184 10.96 15.93 0.65
N THR A 185 9.79 15.34 0.45
CA THR A 185 9.30 14.86 -0.84
C THR A 185 8.81 15.97 -1.78
N PHE A 186 8.41 17.13 -1.25
CA PHE A 186 7.93 18.27 -2.05
C PHE A 186 9.05 19.15 -2.59
N ARG A 187 10.28 19.04 -2.06
CA ARG A 187 11.43 19.78 -2.59
C ARG A 187 11.97 19.06 -3.82
N GLY A 188 11.43 19.38 -4.99
CA GLY A 188 12.01 18.97 -6.26
C GLY A 188 13.47 19.46 -6.41
N PRO A 189 14.29 18.87 -7.30
CA PRO A 189 15.73 19.17 -7.46
C PRO A 189 16.14 20.60 -7.86
N ARG A 190 15.28 21.63 -7.73
CA ARG A 190 15.53 22.98 -8.26
C ARG A 190 15.66 24.04 -7.16
N GLY A 191 16.68 23.92 -6.32
CA GLY A 191 16.96 24.94 -5.29
C GLY A 191 18.43 25.15 -4.94
N GLY A 192 19.38 24.57 -5.71
CA GLY A 192 20.81 24.57 -5.37
C GLY A 192 21.75 25.20 -6.39
N ALA A 193 21.25 25.87 -7.43
CA ALA A 193 22.09 26.67 -8.32
C ALA A 193 21.79 28.14 -8.06
N GLY A 194 22.51 28.73 -7.09
CA GLY A 194 22.64 30.18 -7.02
C GLY A 194 23.21 30.71 -8.34
N PRO A 195 22.87 31.94 -8.76
CA PRO A 195 23.38 32.49 -10.00
C PRO A 195 24.91 32.48 -9.93
N ALA A 196 25.54 31.75 -10.84
CA ALA A 196 26.96 31.90 -11.11
C ALA A 196 27.16 33.35 -11.56
N THR A 197 27.51 34.22 -10.63
CA THR A 197 28.06 35.53 -10.92
C THR A 197 29.38 35.28 -11.63
N ALA A 198 29.31 35.23 -12.96
CA ALA A 198 30.46 35.37 -13.82
C ALA A 198 31.06 36.75 -13.54
N SER A 199 32.05 36.80 -12.65
CA SER A 199 32.91 37.95 -12.48
C SER A 199 33.70 38.11 -13.77
N ALA A 200 33.29 39.07 -14.58
CA ALA A 200 34.08 39.62 -15.67
C ALA A 200 35.44 40.06 -15.11
N GLY A 201 36.51 39.38 -15.52
CA GLY A 201 37.88 39.85 -15.29
C GLY A 201 38.17 41.04 -16.22
N PRO A 202 38.83 42.11 -15.73
CA PRO A 202 39.14 43.26 -16.57
C PRO A 202 40.23 42.89 -17.58
N GLY A 203 40.07 43.42 -18.80
CA GLY A 203 40.99 43.19 -19.90
C GLY A 203 42.40 43.69 -19.63
N ASN A 204 43.38 42.98 -20.19
CA ASN A 204 44.74 43.47 -20.34
C ASN A 204 45.04 43.61 -21.84
N PRO A 205 45.37 44.81 -22.34
CA PRO A 205 45.79 45.01 -23.72
C PRO A 205 47.30 44.86 -23.86
N GLY A 206 47.75 44.11 -24.87
CA GLY A 206 49.01 44.39 -25.55
C GLY A 206 50.06 43.29 -25.56
N THR A 207 50.75 43.23 -26.71
CA THR A 207 51.97 42.47 -27.07
C THR A 207 51.76 40.97 -27.33
N GLY A 208 52.07 40.39 -28.49
CA GLY A 208 52.87 40.77 -29.66
C GLY A 208 53.60 39.52 -30.17
N THR A 209 53.80 39.41 -31.49
CA THR A 209 54.72 38.48 -32.21
C THR A 209 54.36 36.98 -32.20
N VAL A 210 53.84 36.38 -33.29
CA VAL A 210 54.52 35.90 -34.53
C VAL A 210 55.66 34.93 -34.25
N VAL A 211 55.49 33.66 -34.67
CA VAL A 211 56.44 32.65 -35.23
C VAL A 211 55.57 31.38 -35.43
N SER A 212 55.14 30.96 -36.63
CA SER A 212 55.83 30.42 -37.82
C SER A 212 56.60 29.12 -37.58
N GLU A 213 56.37 28.13 -38.47
CA GLU A 213 57.12 26.86 -38.67
C GLU A 213 56.80 25.72 -37.67
N ALA A 214 56.58 24.46 -38.08
CA ALA A 214 56.55 23.79 -39.39
C ALA A 214 55.67 22.54 -39.29
#